data_AF-A0A385FV28-F1
#
_entry.id   AF-A0A385FV28-F1
#
_cell.length_a   1.000
_cell.length_b   1.000
_cell.length_c   1.000
_cell.angle_alpha   90.00
_cell.angle_beta   90.00
_cell.angle_gamma   90.00
#
_symmetry.space_group_name_H-M   'P 1'
#
loop_
_entity.id
_entity.type
_entity.pdbx_description
1 polymer ?
#
loop_
_entity_poly.entity_id
_entity_poly.type
_entity_poly.pdbx_seq_one_letter_code
_entity_poly.pdbx_strand_id
1 'polypeptide(L)'
;MAIIDSTTQEFQSFIKNGGSLTFTVDARDISVSDFEELDSIKPILCSGFEIPPSLVIHDPLEKTVIHKYGDEWTNIVEEIYSRGGRIVYQKQPSGQFLATCTIPANA
;
A
#
# COMPACT_ATOMS: atom_id res chain seq x y z
N MET A 1 -4.37 11.43 3.05
CA MET A 1 -3.26 11.93 2.23
C MET A 1 -1.95 11.51 2.85
N ALA A 2 -1.49 10.32 2.50
CA ALA A 2 -0.09 9.99 2.59
C ALA A 2 0.66 10.93 1.64
N ILE A 3 1.45 11.85 2.19
CA ILE A 3 2.29 12.74 1.39
C ILE A 3 3.57 11.96 1.13
N ILE A 4 3.65 11.36 -0.05
CA ILE A 4 4.87 10.78 -0.55
C ILE A 4 5.04 11.42 -1.89
N ASP A 5 5.97 12.34 -2.02
CA ASP A 5 6.35 12.77 -3.35
C ASP A 5 6.97 11.54 -4.04
N SER A 6 6.23 10.92 -4.96
CA SER A 6 6.65 9.79 -5.78
C SER A 6 7.91 10.09 -6.61
N THR A 7 8.36 11.35 -6.65
CA THR A 7 9.65 11.77 -7.20
C THR A 7 10.82 11.71 -6.21
N THR A 8 10.60 11.34 -4.95
CA THR A 8 11.66 11.19 -3.95
C THR A 8 12.64 10.09 -4.34
N GLN A 9 13.93 10.40 -4.21
CA GLN A 9 15.02 9.47 -4.51
C GLN A 9 14.93 8.16 -3.72
N GLU A 10 14.37 8.21 -2.50
CA GLU A 10 14.12 7.05 -1.66
C GLU A 10 13.06 6.12 -2.25
N PHE A 11 11.91 6.66 -2.66
CA PHE A 11 10.87 5.87 -3.33
C PHE A 11 11.39 5.25 -4.62
N GLN A 12 12.09 6.03 -5.46
CA GLN A 12 12.69 5.52 -6.70
C GLN A 12 13.72 4.41 -6.43
N SER A 13 14.52 4.54 -5.36
CA SER A 13 15.49 3.51 -4.95
C SER A 13 14.80 2.24 -4.45
N PHE A 14 13.74 2.39 -3.65
CA PHE A 14 12.92 1.28 -3.16
C PHE A 14 12.26 0.51 -4.31
N ILE A 15 11.63 1.22 -5.26
CA ILE A 15 10.99 0.60 -6.42
C ILE A 15 12.02 -0.13 -7.31
N LYS A 16 13.21 0.46 -7.48
CA LYS A 16 14.26 -0.11 -8.35
C LYS A 16 14.99 -1.30 -7.72
N ASN A 17 15.34 -1.22 -6.45
CA ASN A 17 16.24 -2.18 -5.80
C ASN A 17 15.51 -3.15 -4.88
N GLY A 18 14.22 -2.94 -4.62
CA GLY A 18 13.49 -3.62 -3.56
C GLY A 18 13.87 -3.11 -2.16
N GLY A 19 13.51 -3.86 -1.14
CA GLY A 19 13.74 -3.51 0.26
C GLY A 19 12.44 -3.19 0.99
N SER A 20 12.49 -2.26 1.96
CA SER A 20 11.33 -1.85 2.75
C SER A 20 11.26 -0.33 2.83
N LEU A 21 10.05 0.22 2.72
CA LEU A 21 9.77 1.64 2.87
C LEU A 21 8.47 1.82 3.63
N THR A 22 8.40 2.81 4.52
CA THR A 22 7.23 3.03 5.38
C THR A 22 6.54 4.34 5.08
N PHE A 23 5.22 4.34 5.18
CA PHE A 23 4.38 5.50 4.93
C PHE A 23 3.34 5.68 6.02
N THR A 24 2.94 6.93 6.25
CA THR A 24 1.80 7.24 7.10
C THR A 24 0.60 7.50 6.20
N VAL A 25 -0.45 6.69 6.33
CA VAL A 25 -1.65 6.74 5.49
C VAL A 25 -2.92 6.92 6.34
N ASP A 26 -3.95 7.54 5.76
CA ASP A 26 -5.29 7.62 6.38
C ASP A 26 -6.08 6.34 6.10
N ALA A 27 -7.03 5.97 6.96
CA ALA A 27 -7.90 4.81 6.74
C ALA A 27 -8.61 4.89 5.37
N ARG A 28 -9.02 6.10 4.97
CA ARG A 28 -9.70 6.35 3.69
C ARG A 28 -8.82 6.10 2.47
N ASP A 29 -7.49 6.24 2.63
CA ASP A 29 -6.53 5.93 1.57
C ASP A 29 -6.40 4.39 1.42
N ILE A 30 -6.59 3.62 2.50
CA ILE A 30 -6.49 2.14 2.47
C ILE A 30 -7.73 1.50 1.85
N SER A 31 -8.92 1.92 2.29
CA SER A 31 -10.19 1.41 1.76
C SER A 31 -11.34 2.36 2.09
N VAL A 32 -12.33 2.37 1.20
CA VAL A 32 -13.60 3.08 1.41
C VAL A 32 -14.59 2.32 2.29
N SER A 33 -14.30 1.05 2.61
CA SER A 33 -15.14 0.20 3.47
C SER A 33 -14.66 0.21 4.92
N ASP A 34 -15.53 -0.13 5.88
CA ASP A 34 -15.22 -0.21 7.31
C ASP A 34 -14.36 -1.43 7.68
N PHE A 35 -13.18 -1.56 7.06
CA PHE A 35 -12.29 -2.71 7.22
C PHE A 35 -11.81 -2.89 8.67
N GLU A 36 -11.79 -1.81 9.45
CA GLU A 36 -11.40 -1.83 10.87
C GLU A 36 -12.36 -2.65 11.74
N GLU A 37 -13.61 -2.80 11.32
CA GLU A 37 -14.63 -3.55 12.05
C GLU A 37 -14.74 -5.01 11.60
N LEU A 38 -13.96 -5.43 10.59
CA LEU A 38 -13.93 -6.82 10.16
C LEU A 38 -13.36 -7.71 11.27
N ASP A 39 -14.05 -8.80 11.62
CA ASP A 39 -13.64 -9.73 12.67
C ASP A 39 -12.22 -10.30 12.47
N SER A 40 -11.75 -10.38 11.22
CA SER A 40 -10.41 -10.82 10.86
C SER A 40 -9.32 -9.75 11.04
N ILE A 41 -9.66 -8.46 11.01
CA ILE A 41 -8.72 -7.34 11.06
C ILE A 41 -8.75 -6.65 12.43
N LYS A 42 -9.93 -6.43 12.99
CA LYS A 42 -10.15 -5.79 14.29
C LYS A 42 -9.20 -6.27 15.40
N PRO A 43 -8.98 -7.59 15.61
CA PRO A 43 -8.06 -8.06 16.66
C PRO A 43 -6.58 -7.78 16.38
N ILE A 44 -6.20 -7.50 15.12
CA ILE A 44 -4.82 -7.33 14.67
C ILE A 44 -4.52 -5.92 14.14
N LEU A 45 -5.47 -4.98 14.23
CA LEU A 45 -5.34 -3.58 13.79
C LEU A 45 -4.02 -2.92 14.23
N CYS A 46 -3.62 -3.14 15.48
CA CYS A 46 -2.42 -2.55 16.08
C CYS A 46 -1.17 -3.45 15.96
N SER A 47 -1.31 -4.69 15.48
CA SER A 47 -0.23 -5.67 15.35
C SER A 47 0.27 -5.82 13.91
N GLY A 48 -0.52 -5.38 12.93
CA GLY A 48 -0.21 -5.49 11.52
C GLY A 48 -1.21 -6.39 10.81
N PHE A 49 -1.76 -5.90 9.69
CA PHE A 49 -2.62 -6.67 8.80
C PHE A 49 -2.32 -6.32 7.35
N GLU A 50 -2.74 -7.19 6.44
CA GLU A 50 -2.60 -7.00 5.00
C GLU A 50 -3.99 -7.01 4.37
N ILE A 51 -4.24 -6.08 3.46
CA ILE A 51 -5.39 -6.12 2.56
C ILE A 51 -4.82 -6.34 1.17
N PRO A 52 -4.74 -7.60 0.71
CA PRO A 52 -4.22 -7.88 -0.61
C PRO A 52 -5.15 -7.24 -1.66
N PRO A 53 -4.60 -6.58 -2.68
CA PRO A 53 -5.41 -6.05 -3.76
C PRO A 53 -6.08 -7.20 -4.51
N SER A 54 -7.21 -6.91 -5.14
CA SER A 54 -7.86 -7.88 -6.00
C SER A 54 -6.92 -8.27 -7.16
N LEU A 55 -7.04 -9.51 -7.65
CA LEU A 55 -6.24 -10.02 -8.78
C LEU A 55 -6.31 -9.14 -10.05
N VAL A 56 -7.30 -8.25 -10.11
CA VAL A 56 -7.51 -7.23 -11.14
C VAL A 56 -6.27 -6.34 -11.35
N ILE A 57 -5.45 -6.11 -10.31
CA ILE A 57 -4.21 -5.33 -10.45
C ILE A 57 -3.18 -5.95 -11.40
N HIS A 58 -3.33 -7.24 -11.75
CA HIS A 58 -2.48 -7.91 -12.73
C HIS A 58 -3.01 -7.82 -14.16
N ASP A 59 -4.24 -7.33 -14.37
CA ASP A 59 -4.81 -7.11 -15.70
C ASP A 59 -4.23 -5.83 -16.34
N PRO A 60 -3.58 -5.90 -17.51
CA PRO A 60 -3.01 -4.73 -18.19
C PRO A 60 -4.01 -3.60 -18.50
N LEU A 61 -5.27 -3.95 -18.79
CA LEU A 61 -6.32 -2.96 -19.07
C LEU A 61 -6.66 -2.17 -17.79
N GLU A 62 -6.76 -2.88 -16.68
CA GLU A 62 -7.12 -2.31 -15.38
C GLU A 62 -5.97 -1.50 -14.79
N LYS A 63 -4.70 -1.92 -15.01
CA LYS A 63 -3.52 -1.10 -14.70
C LYS A 63 -3.59 0.28 -15.36
N THR A 64 -3.99 0.33 -16.63
CA THR A 64 -4.11 1.60 -17.37
C THR A 64 -5.19 2.49 -16.78
N VAL A 65 -6.29 1.91 -16.30
CA VAL A 65 -7.37 2.64 -15.61
C VAL A 65 -6.89 3.15 -14.26
N ILE A 66 -6.21 2.32 -13.47
CA ILE A 66 -5.65 2.69 -12.17
C ILE A 66 -4.64 3.84 -12.32
N HIS A 67 -3.68 3.75 -13.25
CA HIS A 67 -2.71 4.84 -13.46
C HIS A 67 -3.35 6.14 -13.92
N LYS A 68 -4.49 6.08 -14.61
CA LYS A 68 -5.17 7.26 -15.14
C LYS A 68 -6.13 7.92 -14.16
N TYR A 69 -6.74 7.14 -13.26
CA TYR A 69 -7.84 7.60 -12.40
C TYR A 69 -7.66 7.32 -10.90
N GLY A 70 -6.71 6.45 -10.54
CA GLY A 70 -6.38 6.14 -9.16
C GLY A 70 -5.67 7.29 -8.48
N ASP A 71 -5.90 7.42 -7.17
CA ASP A 71 -5.14 8.35 -6.36
C ASP A 71 -3.68 7.90 -6.18
N GLU A 72 -2.87 8.78 -5.58
CA GLU A 72 -1.44 8.53 -5.37
C GLU A 72 -1.17 7.23 -4.61
N TRP A 73 -1.97 6.93 -3.58
CA TRP A 73 -1.81 5.72 -2.80
C TRP A 73 -2.18 4.47 -3.60
N THR A 74 -3.25 4.51 -4.37
CA THR A 74 -3.67 3.43 -5.25
C THR A 74 -2.58 3.08 -6.27
N ASN A 75 -1.90 4.09 -6.83
CA ASN A 75 -0.78 3.88 -7.74
C ASN A 75 0.43 3.24 -7.04
N ILE A 76 0.73 3.65 -5.80
CA ILE A 76 1.78 3.04 -4.99
C ILE A 76 1.46 1.56 -4.68
N VAL A 77 0.21 1.27 -4.32
CA VAL A 77 -0.26 -0.10 -4.07
C VAL A 77 -0.06 -0.96 -5.32
N GLU A 78 -0.53 -0.51 -6.48
CA GLU A 78 -0.35 -1.24 -7.74
C GLU A 78 1.13 -1.50 -8.06
N GLU A 79 1.99 -0.50 -7.93
CA GLU A 79 3.42 -0.63 -8.23
C GLU A 79 4.11 -1.65 -7.31
N ILE A 80 3.76 -1.68 -6.01
CA ILE A 80 4.34 -2.62 -5.04
C ILE A 80 3.91 -4.05 -5.35
N TYR A 81 2.60 -4.30 -5.47
CA TYR A 81 2.08 -5.65 -5.65
C TYR A 81 2.37 -6.21 -7.06
N SER A 82 2.46 -5.36 -8.09
CA SER A 82 2.86 -5.81 -9.43
C SER A 82 4.30 -6.32 -9.50
N ARG A 83 5.14 -5.93 -8.53
CA ARG A 83 6.52 -6.41 -8.34
C ARG A 83 6.62 -7.60 -7.39
N GLY A 84 5.50 -8.21 -7.01
CA GLY A 84 5.46 -9.29 -6.02
C GLY A 84 5.74 -8.82 -4.59
N GLY A 85 5.61 -7.52 -4.34
CA GLY A 85 5.68 -6.94 -3.00
C GLY A 85 4.40 -7.13 -2.20
N ARG A 86 4.41 -6.58 -0.99
CA ARG A 86 3.28 -6.59 -0.06
C ARG A 86 3.26 -5.34 0.81
N ILE A 87 2.11 -5.06 1.40
CA ILE A 87 1.93 -3.91 2.31
C ILE A 87 1.29 -4.38 3.61
N VAL A 88 1.95 -4.09 4.73
CA VAL A 88 1.42 -4.34 6.08
C VAL A 88 1.02 -3.03 6.72
N TYR A 89 -0.24 -2.91 7.11
CA TYR A 89 -0.81 -1.75 7.77
C TYR A 89 -0.89 -1.96 9.28
N GLN A 90 -0.50 -0.96 10.05
CA GLN A 90 -0.59 -0.97 11.50
C GLN A 90 -1.17 0.34 12.01
N LYS A 91 -2.33 0.28 12.68
CA LYS A 91 -2.97 1.44 13.28
C LYS A 91 -2.10 2.01 14.39
N GLN A 92 -1.83 3.32 14.32
CA GLN A 92 -1.05 4.07 15.28
C GLN A 92 -1.98 4.75 16.30
N PRO A 93 -1.48 5.14 17.48
CA PRO A 93 -2.27 5.88 18.49
C PRO A 93 -2.87 7.20 17.97
N SER A 94 -2.28 7.79 16.92
CA SER A 94 -2.82 8.98 16.23
C SER A 94 -4.10 8.70 15.43
N GLY A 95 -4.49 7.44 15.25
CA GLY A 95 -5.59 7.02 14.39
C GLY A 95 -5.20 6.81 12.93
N GLN A 96 -4.01 7.25 12.51
CA GLN A 96 -3.44 6.96 11.20
C GLN A 96 -2.82 5.56 11.16
N PHE A 97 -2.50 5.08 9.96
CA PHE A 97 -1.86 3.78 9.76
C PHE A 97 -0.43 3.96 9.29
N LEU A 98 0.47 3.18 9.87
CA LEU A 98 1.80 2.96 9.34
C LEU A 98 1.70 1.82 8.31
N ALA A 99 1.91 2.15 7.04
CA ALA A 99 1.99 1.19 5.95
C ALA A 99 3.46 0.82 5.71
N THR A 100 3.83 -0.42 5.98
CA THR A 100 5.16 -0.97 5.70
C THR A 100 5.12 -1.72 4.37
N CYS A 101 5.73 -1.13 3.35
CA CYS A 101 5.81 -1.69 2.01
C CYS A 101 7.09 -2.48 1.85
N THR A 102 7.01 -3.69 1.29
CA THR A 102 8.18 -4.53 1.02
C THR A 102 8.13 -5.03 -0.41
N ILE A 103 9.23 -4.87 -1.14
CA ILE A 103 9.45 -5.47 -2.47
C ILE A 103 10.64 -6.42 -2.33
N PRO A 104 10.56 -7.67 -2.83
CA PRO A 104 11.70 -8.58 -2.83
C PRO A 104 12.91 -7.90 -3.48
N ALA A 105 14.07 -7.92 -2.83
CA ALA A 105 15.28 -7.47 -3.50
C ALA A 105 15.52 -8.38 -4.72
N ASN A 106 15.73 -7.77 -5.88
CA ASN A 106 16.13 -8.53 -7.06
C ASN A 106 17.45 -9.25 -6.73
N ALA A 107 17.42 -10.58 -6.73
CA ALA A 107 18.60 -11.43 -6.59
C ALA A 107 19.49 -11.34 -7.83
#